data_AF-A0A7S3DR32-F1
#
_entry.id   AF-A0A7S3DR32-F1
#
_cell.length_a   1.000
_cell.length_b   1.000
_cell.length_c   1.000
_cell.angle_alpha   90.00
_cell.angle_beta   90.00
_cell.angle_gamma   90.00
#
_symmetry.space_group_name_H-M   'P 1'
#
loop_
_entity.id
_entity.type
_entity.pdbx_description
1 polymer ?
#
loop_
_entity_poly.entity_id
_entity_poly.type
_entity_poly.pdbx_seq_one_letter_code
_entity_poly.pdbx_strand_id
1 'polypeptide(L)'
;AHEKIDLNIRNKTGDTPLHLLCGHTECAEMVELLTTQEGIEINAQNELGMSPLHIACEMGEYDDDMIRILCAHEKIDLNIRNKTGDTPLHLLCGHTECAEMVELLTTQEGIEIN
;
A
#
# COMPACT_ATOMS: atom_id res chain seq x y z
N ALA A 1 -4.11 24.13 -21.81
CA ALA A 1 -4.60 23.44 -20.60
C ALA A 1 -3.99 22.06 -20.62
N HIS A 2 -3.10 21.73 -19.68
CA HIS A 2 -2.72 20.33 -19.51
C HIS A 2 -3.96 19.61 -18.98
N GLU A 3 -4.41 18.61 -19.72
CA GLU A 3 -5.50 17.74 -19.32
C GLU A 3 -5.14 17.17 -17.93
N LYS A 4 -6.02 17.38 -16.95
CA LYS A 4 -5.77 16.92 -15.58
C LYS A 4 -5.74 15.40 -15.63
N ILE A 5 -4.54 14.81 -15.53
CA ILE A 5 -4.36 13.37 -15.52
C ILE A 5 -5.04 12.82 -14.27
N ASP A 6 -5.95 11.86 -14.45
CA ASP A 6 -6.56 11.14 -13.34
C ASP A 6 -5.57 10.11 -12.79
N LEU A 7 -5.03 10.40 -11.61
CA LEU A 7 -4.05 9.58 -10.92
C LEU A 7 -4.67 8.34 -10.27
N ASN A 8 -6.01 8.26 -10.20
CA ASN A 8 -6.75 7.17 -9.56
C ASN A 8 -7.47 6.28 -10.59
N ILE A 9 -7.13 6.42 -11.89
CA ILE A 9 -7.73 5.61 -12.95
C ILE A 9 -7.55 4.12 -12.66
N ARG A 10 -8.60 3.32 -12.90
CA ARG A 10 -8.59 1.89 -12.59
C ARG A 10 -8.48 1.06 -13.86
N ASN A 11 -7.62 0.04 -13.82
CA ASN A 11 -7.57 -0.98 -14.87
C ASN A 11 -8.74 -1.98 -14.73
N LYS A 12 -8.72 -3.07 -15.50
CA LYS A 12 -9.78 -4.10 -15.48
C LYS A 12 -9.88 -4.91 -14.19
N THR A 13 -8.83 -4.91 -13.37
CA THR A 13 -8.79 -5.58 -12.05
C THR A 13 -9.06 -4.60 -10.91
N GLY A 14 -9.38 -3.34 -11.24
CA GLY A 14 -9.65 -2.29 -10.26
C GLY A 14 -8.39 -1.64 -9.69
N ASP A 15 -7.20 -2.01 -10.17
CA ASP A 15 -5.93 -1.46 -9.71
C ASP A 15 -5.73 -0.04 -10.21
N THR A 16 -5.32 0.85 -9.30
CA THR A 16 -4.85 2.20 -9.63
C THR A 16 -3.35 2.17 -10.00
N PRO A 17 -2.78 3.23 -10.60
CA PRO A 17 -1.34 3.32 -10.80
C PRO A 17 -0.52 3.03 -9.53
N LEU A 18 -1.03 3.46 -8.37
CA LEU A 18 -0.38 3.22 -7.09
C LEU A 18 -0.33 1.71 -6.72
N HIS A 19 -1.39 0.94 -7.01
CA HIS A 19 -1.36 -0.52 -6.82
C HIS A 19 -0.26 -1.17 -7.67
N LEU A 20 -0.17 -0.77 -8.94
CA LEU A 20 0.78 -1.34 -9.88
C LEU A 20 2.22 -1.05 -9.44
N LEU A 21 2.50 0.19 -9.00
CA LEU A 21 3.83 0.55 -8.49
C LEU A 21 4.20 -0.25 -7.24
N CYS A 22 3.26 -0.46 -6.31
CA CYS A 22 3.50 -1.24 -5.10
C CYS A 22 3.69 -2.75 -5.36
N GLY A 23 3.31 -3.25 -6.53
CA GLY A 23 3.54 -4.63 -6.97
C GLY A 23 4.86 -4.84 -7.71
N HIS A 24 5.70 -3.80 -7.83
CA HIS A 24 6.98 -3.85 -8.51
C HIS A 24 8.12 -3.36 -7.62
N THR A 25 9.30 -3.97 -7.77
CA THR A 25 10.53 -3.54 -7.09
C THR A 25 11.09 -2.27 -7.74
N GLU A 26 11.90 -1.50 -7.00
CA GLU A 26 12.62 -0.32 -7.51
C GLU A 26 11.69 0.83 -7.97
N CYS A 27 10.44 0.85 -7.49
CA CYS A 27 9.44 1.87 -7.84
C CYS A 27 9.17 2.87 -6.70
N ALA A 28 9.90 2.79 -5.59
CA ALA A 28 9.71 3.60 -4.38
C ALA A 28 9.67 5.12 -4.67
N GLU A 29 10.60 5.66 -5.46
CA GLU A 29 10.61 7.10 -5.81
C GLU A 29 9.35 7.54 -6.56
N MET A 30 8.81 6.66 -7.42
CA MET A 30 7.57 6.95 -8.16
C MET A 30 6.35 6.92 -7.23
N VAL A 31 6.36 6.01 -6.25
CA VAL A 31 5.32 5.97 -5.22
C VAL A 31 5.36 7.22 -4.36
N GLU A 32 6.53 7.65 -3.89
CA GLU A 32 6.70 8.90 -3.13
C GLU A 32 6.18 10.11 -3.92
N LEU A 33 6.54 10.21 -5.21
CA LEU A 33 6.04 11.29 -6.07
C LEU A 33 4.51 11.26 -6.17
N LEU A 34 3.92 10.09 -6.40
CA LEU A 34 2.49 9.93 -6.60
C LEU A 34 1.69 10.19 -5.31
N THR A 35 2.21 9.78 -4.16
CA THR A 35 1.54 9.96 -2.85
C THR A 35 1.52 11.42 -2.41
N THR A 36 2.42 12.27 -2.92
CA THR A 36 2.40 13.72 -2.65
C THR A 36 1.32 14.47 -3.42
N GLN A 37 0.65 13.83 -4.40
CA GLN A 37 -0.31 14.50 -5.27
C GLN A 37 -1.67 14.70 -4.58
N GLU A 38 -2.25 15.89 -4.76
CA GLU A 38 -3.56 16.20 -4.20
C GLU A 38 -4.64 15.27 -4.78
N GLY A 39 -5.41 14.63 -3.89
CA GLY A 39 -6.52 13.76 -4.27
C GLY A 39 -6.12 12.33 -4.59
N ILE A 40 -4.88 11.90 -4.32
CA ILE A 40 -4.49 10.50 -4.43
C ILE A 40 -5.34 9.61 -3.49
N GLU A 41 -5.90 8.53 -4.02
CA GLU A 41 -6.62 7.52 -3.25
C GLU A 41 -5.62 6.51 -2.66
N ILE A 42 -4.90 6.92 -1.60
CA ILE A 42 -3.86 6.09 -0.95
C ILE A 42 -4.37 4.72 -0.48
N ASN A 43 -5.64 4.65 -0.08
CA ASN A 43 -6.32 3.44 0.41
C ASN A 43 -7.29 2.85 -0.62
N ALA A 44 -7.18 3.19 -1.90
CA ALA A 44 -8.02 2.60 -2.94
C ALA A 44 -7.99 1.07 -2.85
N GLN A 45 -9.15 0.42 -2.97
CA GLN A 45 -9.22 -1.04 -2.99
C GLN A 45 -9.53 -1.54 -4.41
N ASN A 46 -8.76 -2.51 -4.90
CA ASN A 46 -9.03 -3.17 -6.18
C ASN A 46 -10.19 -4.18 -6.08
N GLU A 47 -10.43 -4.95 -7.15
CA GLU A 47 -11.52 -5.94 -7.16
C GLU A 47 -11.39 -7.06 -6.13
N LEU A 48 -10.21 -7.27 -5.53
CA LEU A 48 -9.99 -8.23 -4.44
C LEU A 48 -10.10 -7.57 -3.05
N GLY A 49 -10.38 -6.27 -3.00
CA GLY A 49 -10.32 -5.50 -1.75
C GLY A 49 -8.89 -5.16 -1.34
N MET A 50 -7.88 -5.50 -2.15
CA MET A 50 -6.49 -5.22 -1.83
C MET A 50 -6.24 -3.73 -2.00
N SER A 51 -5.57 -3.12 -1.04
CA SER A 51 -5.05 -1.75 -1.15
C SER A 51 -3.60 -1.74 -1.61
N PRO A 52 -3.02 -0.59 -2.00
CA PRO A 52 -1.59 -0.51 -2.29
C PRO A 52 -0.71 -1.03 -1.15
N LEU A 53 -1.11 -0.77 0.11
CA LEU A 53 -0.38 -1.26 1.28
C LEU A 53 -0.47 -2.78 1.44
N HIS A 54 -1.62 -3.40 1.09
CA HIS A 54 -1.71 -4.86 1.04
C HIS A 54 -0.72 -5.45 0.03
N ILE A 55 -0.66 -4.88 -1.18
CA ILE A 55 0.24 -5.34 -2.23
C ILE A 55 1.70 -5.16 -1.79
N ALA A 56 2.06 -4.00 -1.23
CA ALA A 56 3.41 -3.76 -0.72
C ALA A 56 3.79 -4.75 0.40
N CYS A 57 2.87 -5.09 1.30
CA CYS A 57 3.11 -6.06 2.36
C CYS A 57 3.22 -7.50 1.85
N GLU A 58 2.44 -7.88 0.84
CA GLU A 58 2.58 -9.18 0.14
C GLU A 58 3.91 -9.28 -0.63
N MET A 59 4.45 -8.16 -1.07
CA MET A 59 5.77 -8.06 -1.71
C MET A 59 6.91 -7.77 -0.71
N GLY A 60 6.63 -7.72 0.59
CA GLY A 60 7.49 -7.13 1.63
C GLY A 60 8.83 -7.82 1.87
N GLU A 61 9.11 -8.95 1.23
CA GLU A 61 10.46 -9.56 1.20
C GLU A 61 11.42 -8.85 0.23
N TYR A 62 10.89 -8.04 -0.69
CA TYR A 62 11.66 -7.50 -1.82
C TYR A 62 11.92 -5.99 -1.73
N ASP A 63 11.10 -5.23 -1.02
CA ASP A 63 11.17 -3.76 -1.00
C ASP A 63 10.47 -3.13 0.23
N ASP A 64 11.20 -3.02 1.33
CA ASP A 64 10.74 -2.39 2.58
C ASP A 64 10.43 -0.89 2.44
N ASP A 65 11.09 -0.21 1.49
CA ASP A 65 10.96 1.24 1.32
C ASP A 65 9.54 1.61 0.86
N MET A 66 8.91 0.74 0.06
CA MET A 66 7.52 0.88 -0.34
C MET A 66 6.58 0.95 0.86
N ILE A 67 6.77 0.05 1.83
CA ILE A 67 5.96 -0.01 3.06
C ILE A 67 6.20 1.24 3.90
N ARG A 68 7.47 1.65 4.07
CA ARG A 68 7.83 2.87 4.81
C ARG A 68 7.19 4.13 4.21
N ILE A 69 7.25 4.31 2.89
CA ILE A 69 6.68 5.47 2.20
C ILE A 69 5.17 5.52 2.38
N LEU A 70 4.47 4.39 2.18
CA LEU A 70 3.03 4.32 2.35
C LEU A 70 2.61 4.59 3.80
N CYS A 71 3.31 4.01 4.78
CA CYS A 71 3.02 4.20 6.21
C CYS A 71 3.28 5.62 6.69
N ALA A 72 4.17 6.37 6.04
CA ALA A 72 4.43 7.77 6.36
C ALA A 72 3.31 8.72 5.89
N HIS A 73 2.39 8.26 5.04
CA HIS A 73 1.32 9.10 4.51
C HIS A 73 0.19 9.27 5.54
N GLU A 74 -0.14 10.52 5.91
CA GLU A 74 -1.09 10.86 7.00
C GLU A 74 -2.45 10.15 6.92
N LYS A 75 -2.95 9.91 5.70
CA LYS A 75 -4.27 9.31 5.47
C LYS A 75 -4.24 7.78 5.33
N ILE A 76 -3.09 7.13 5.49
CA ILE A 76 -2.97 5.69 5.31
C ILE A 76 -3.84 4.95 6.34
N ASP A 77 -4.57 3.93 5.90
CA ASP A 77 -5.32 3.03 6.77
C ASP A 77 -4.57 1.70 6.88
N LEU A 78 -3.96 1.47 8.04
CA LEU A 78 -3.16 0.28 8.33
C LEU A 78 -4.03 -0.94 8.67
N ASN A 79 -5.30 -0.73 8.98
CA ASN A 79 -6.26 -1.78 9.38
C ASN A 79 -7.26 -2.11 8.26
N ILE A 80 -7.07 -1.53 7.08
CA ILE A 80 -7.95 -1.77 5.94
C ILE A 80 -8.02 -3.27 5.65
N ARG A 81 -9.23 -3.79 5.46
CA ARG A 81 -9.45 -5.23 5.22
C ARG A 81 -9.76 -5.50 3.76
N ASN A 82 -9.08 -6.48 3.19
CA ASN A 82 -9.43 -7.00 1.88
C ASN A 82 -10.71 -7.85 1.93
N LYS A 83 -11.11 -8.45 0.79
CA LYS A 83 -12.34 -9.27 0.72
C LYS A 83 -12.28 -10.58 1.53
N THR A 84 -11.09 -11.07 1.86
CA THR A 84 -10.90 -12.24 2.73
C THR A 84 -10.89 -11.87 4.21
N GLY A 85 -10.85 -10.57 4.53
CA GLY A 85 -10.84 -10.04 5.90
C GLY A 85 -9.44 -9.80 6.44
N ASP A 86 -8.40 -10.03 5.63
CA ASP A 86 -7.00 -9.84 5.98
C ASP A 86 -6.67 -8.34 5.94
N THR A 87 -5.84 -7.90 6.88
CA THR A 87 -5.21 -6.57 6.87
C THR A 87 -3.83 -6.65 6.20
N PRO A 88 -3.17 -5.53 5.86
CA PRO A 88 -1.81 -5.57 5.34
C PRO A 88 -0.83 -6.33 6.25
N LEU A 89 -0.99 -6.21 7.58
CA LEU A 89 -0.17 -6.95 8.55
C LEU A 89 -0.37 -8.47 8.46
N HIS A 90 -1.58 -8.95 8.17
CA HIS A 90 -1.83 -10.38 7.97
C HIS A 90 -1.00 -10.93 6.80
N LEU A 91 -0.90 -10.16 5.72
CA LEU A 91 -0.13 -10.54 4.53
C LEU A 91 1.37 -10.48 4.80
N LEU A 92 1.84 -9.43 5.48
CA LEU A 92 3.25 -9.27 5.83
C LEU A 92 3.77 -10.42 6.72
N CYS A 93 2.98 -10.86 7.71
CA CYS A 93 3.35 -11.96 8.60
C CYS A 93 3.41 -13.34 7.92
N GLY A 94 2.95 -13.45 6.67
CA GLY A 94 3.12 -14.67 5.86
C GLY A 94 4.57 -14.92 5.43
N HIS A 95 5.45 -13.93 5.60
CA HIS A 95 6.81 -13.90 5.10
C HIS A 95 7.84 -14.02 6.23
N THR A 96 8.89 -14.83 6.04
CA THR A 96 9.81 -15.21 7.12
C THR A 96 10.87 -14.14 7.47
N GLU A 97 11.07 -13.15 6.61
CA GLU A 97 12.13 -12.14 6.74
C GLU A 97 11.61 -10.71 7.01
N CYS A 98 10.34 -10.54 7.37
CA CYS A 98 9.73 -9.21 7.54
C CYS A 98 9.69 -8.69 8.99
N ALA A 99 10.57 -9.17 9.88
CA ALA A 99 10.52 -8.82 11.30
C ALA A 99 10.59 -7.31 11.58
N GLU A 100 11.43 -6.57 10.84
CA GLU A 100 11.53 -5.12 10.94
C GLU A 100 10.24 -4.42 10.48
N MET A 101 9.61 -4.92 9.42
CA MET A 101 8.36 -4.34 8.89
C MET A 101 7.17 -4.63 9.81
N VAL A 102 7.16 -5.78 10.48
CA VAL A 102 6.17 -6.08 11.53
C VAL A 102 6.33 -5.11 12.69
N GLU A 103 7.55 -4.84 13.13
CA GLU A 103 7.81 -3.82 14.15
C GLU A 103 7.38 -2.42 13.68
N LEU A 104 7.69 -2.04 12.44
CA LEU A 104 7.29 -0.76 11.86
C LEU A 104 5.76 -0.56 11.89
N LEU A 105 4.97 -1.57 11.48
CA LEU A 105 3.51 -1.47 11.45
C LEU A 105 2.90 -1.54 12.86
N THR A 106 3.45 -2.37 13.74
CA THR A 106 2.92 -2.55 15.11
C THR A 106 3.23 -1.37 16.04
N THR A 107 4.21 -0.53 15.68
CA THR A 107 4.54 0.70 16.40
C THR A 107 3.70 1.91 15.96
N GLN A 108 2.91 1.80 14.89
CA GLN A 108 2.02 2.88 14.45
C GLN A 108 0.81 3.01 15.39
N GLU A 109 0.41 4.26 15.66
CA GLU A 109 -0.75 4.53 16.50
C GLU A 109 -2.04 4.03 15.84
N GLY A 110 -2.84 3.26 16.57
CA GLY A 110 -4.15 2.79 16.10
C GLY A 110 -4.14 1.48 15.31
N ILE A 111 -3.01 0.80 15.16
CA ILE A 111 -2.94 -0.54 14.55
C ILE A 111 -3.71 -1.60 15.37
N GLU A 112 -4.51 -2.42 14.69
CA GLU A 112 -5.25 -3.56 15.24
C GLU A 112 -4.42 -4.85 15.08
N ILE A 113 -4.00 -5.46 16.19
CA ILE A 113 -3.14 -6.67 16.22
C ILE A 113 -3.97 -7.95 16.51
N ASN A 114 -5.29 -7.89 16.43
CA ASN A 114 -6.22 -8.90 16.96
C ASN A 114 -6.70 -9.96 15.96
#